data_AF-A0A0F9IR14-F1
#
_entry.id   AF-A0A0F9IR14-F1
#
_cell.length_a   1.000
_cell.length_b   1.000
_cell.length_c   1.000
_cell.angle_alpha   90.00
_cell.angle_beta   90.00
_cell.angle_gamma   90.00
#
_symmetry.space_group_name_H-M   'P 1'
#
loop_
_entity.id
_entity.type
_entity.pdbx_description
1 polymer ?
#
loop_
_entity_poly.entity_id
_entity_poly.type
_entity_poly.pdbx_seq_one_letter_code
_entity_poly.pdbx_strand_id
1 'polypeptide(L)'
;MNYENARKQLKNLHYLDEERLHKAALKLSKMTDKDVNVQAMFTENEEKKLARNLVKKYLDDYIIESISDKNTLKQLIYFEVIQYRLQKVTNKAHNENKSVPLKYLDSLHKNSNQIISLKETLGITHDKDAKQDSYGSFQDIMKKFAIHRKNNIADRTRLCPYCGEMIHFIMNMDKYDAKKHPFFQGRFLTNKLFIKLYKEKRITKKEFAVGLEVSEDYIDFLLKRVDRQYDSSDN
;
A
#
# COMPACT_ATOMS: atom_id res chain seq x y z
N MET A 1 23.88 6.18 26.06
CA MET A 1 22.50 6.54 26.45
C MET A 1 22.05 5.60 27.56
N ASN A 2 21.42 6.08 28.64
CA ASN A 2 20.93 5.21 29.73
C ASN A 2 19.64 4.49 29.27
N TYR A 3 19.45 3.23 29.67
CA TYR A 3 18.34 2.37 29.22
C TYR A 3 16.96 3.03 29.42
N GLU A 4 16.78 3.76 30.52
CA GLU A 4 15.53 4.46 30.82
C GLU A 4 15.22 5.61 29.85
N ASN A 5 16.23 6.28 29.29
CA ASN A 5 16.03 7.32 28.28
C ASN A 5 15.65 6.71 26.92
N ALA A 6 16.27 5.58 26.55
CA ALA A 6 15.90 4.83 25.34
C ALA A 6 14.45 4.33 25.40
N ARG A 7 14.02 3.84 26.56
CA ARG A 7 12.64 3.39 26.79
C ARG A 7 11.61 4.53 26.70
N LYS A 8 11.96 5.74 27.16
CA LYS A 8 11.08 6.92 27.06
C LYS A 8 10.88 7.39 25.63
N GLN A 9 11.93 7.39 24.80
CA GLN A 9 11.82 7.74 23.38
C GLN A 9 10.95 6.75 22.60
N LEU A 10 11.06 5.46 22.92
CA LEU A 10 10.30 4.38 22.26
C LEU A 10 8.81 4.34 22.63
N LYS A 11 8.38 4.94 23.75
CA LYS A 11 6.97 4.96 24.16
C LYS A 11 6.05 5.75 23.23
N ASN A 12 6.61 6.62 22.38
CA ASN A 12 5.83 7.35 21.37
C ASN A 12 5.42 6.48 20.17
N LEU A 13 6.02 5.30 20.01
CA LEU A 13 5.63 4.31 19.00
C LEU A 13 4.50 3.43 19.56
N HIS A 14 3.26 3.92 19.44
CA HIS A 14 2.06 3.39 20.09
C HIS A 14 1.60 1.97 19.64
N TYR A 15 2.40 1.26 18.83
CA TYR A 15 2.03 0.01 18.14
C TYR A 15 3.02 -1.14 18.32
N LEU A 16 4.03 -1.02 19.19
CA LEU A 16 5.03 -2.07 19.43
C LEU A 16 4.73 -2.88 20.70
N ASP A 17 4.72 -4.20 20.54
CA ASP A 17 4.62 -5.18 21.63
C ASP A 17 5.74 -4.97 22.68
N GLU A 18 5.46 -5.11 23.97
CA GLU A 18 6.37 -4.72 25.07
C GLU A 18 7.74 -5.44 24.98
N GLU A 19 7.74 -6.68 24.50
CA GLU A 19 8.94 -7.49 24.29
C GLU A 19 9.85 -6.91 23.20
N ARG A 20 9.26 -6.40 22.12
CA ARG A 20 10.00 -5.76 21.01
C ARG A 20 10.55 -4.41 21.45
N LEU A 21 9.80 -3.68 22.25
CA LEU A 21 10.19 -2.40 22.83
C LEU A 21 11.39 -2.56 23.78
N HIS A 22 11.39 -3.62 24.60
CA HIS A 22 12.50 -3.99 25.46
C HIS A 22 13.75 -4.39 24.68
N LYS A 23 13.59 -5.19 23.61
CA LYS A 23 14.69 -5.63 22.74
C LYS A 23 15.28 -4.46 21.94
N ALA A 24 14.45 -3.54 21.48
CA ALA A 24 14.87 -2.30 20.81
C ALA A 24 15.65 -1.38 21.77
N ALA A 25 15.16 -1.19 23.00
CA ALA A 25 15.83 -0.39 24.03
C ALA A 25 17.22 -0.94 24.41
N LEU A 26 17.35 -2.27 24.52
CA LEU A 26 18.63 -2.95 24.74
C LEU A 26 19.59 -2.84 23.55
N LYS A 27 19.07 -2.83 22.33
CA LYS A 27 19.87 -2.67 21.11
C LYS A 27 20.37 -1.23 20.97
N LEU A 28 19.52 -0.25 21.29
CA LEU A 28 19.84 1.18 21.40
C LEU A 28 20.89 1.48 22.47
N SER A 29 20.78 0.87 23.65
CA SER A 29 21.78 1.06 24.71
C SER A 29 23.15 0.46 24.36
N LYS A 30 23.16 -0.53 23.45
CA LYS A 30 24.39 -1.20 22.99
C LYS A 30 25.00 -0.56 21.74
N MET A 31 24.21 0.11 20.90
CA MET A 31 24.72 0.88 19.77
C MET A 31 25.47 2.09 20.29
N THR A 32 26.80 2.04 20.17
CA THR A 32 27.68 3.12 20.57
C THR A 32 28.25 3.81 19.34
N ASP A 33 28.68 5.07 19.47
CA ASP A 33 29.38 5.84 18.43
C ASP A 33 30.51 5.04 17.73
N LYS A 34 31.06 4.02 18.40
CA LYS A 34 32.10 3.13 17.89
C LYS A 34 31.63 2.26 16.72
N ASP A 35 30.35 1.88 16.66
CA ASP A 35 29.85 0.95 15.64
C ASP A 35 29.70 1.59 14.27
N VAL A 36 29.44 2.89 14.22
CA VAL A 36 29.21 3.63 12.96
C VAL A 36 30.54 4.08 12.34
N ASN A 37 31.63 4.16 13.12
CA ASN A 37 33.02 4.48 12.71
C ASN A 37 33.17 5.31 11.41
N VAL A 38 32.52 6.49 11.36
CA VAL A 38 32.61 7.40 10.19
C VAL A 38 33.91 8.21 10.22
N GLN A 39 34.58 8.29 11.38
CA GLN A 39 35.76 9.13 11.58
C GLN A 39 36.95 8.70 10.73
N ALA A 40 37.05 7.41 10.42
CA ALA A 40 38.10 6.87 9.56
C ALA A 40 38.02 7.37 8.10
N MET A 41 36.86 7.92 7.69
CA MET A 41 36.65 8.43 6.33
C MET A 41 37.20 9.84 6.12
N PHE A 42 37.61 10.54 7.19
CA PHE A 42 38.04 11.94 7.12
C PHE A 42 39.47 12.10 7.62
N THR A 43 40.20 13.02 7.00
CA THR A 43 41.58 13.35 7.36
C THR A 43 41.62 14.48 8.40
N GLU A 44 40.83 15.54 8.18
CA GLU A 44 40.84 16.75 9.02
C GLU A 44 40.16 16.56 10.38
N ASN A 45 40.72 17.16 11.43
CA ASN A 45 40.18 17.05 12.79
C ASN A 45 38.83 17.77 12.96
N GLU A 46 38.62 18.89 12.26
CA GLU A 46 37.35 19.61 12.26
C GLU A 46 36.22 18.74 11.70
N GLU A 47 36.48 18.04 10.59
CA GLU A 47 35.53 17.14 9.95
C GLU A 47 35.21 15.92 10.81
N LYS A 48 36.23 15.34 11.47
CA LYS A 48 36.01 14.26 12.44
C LYS A 48 35.11 14.71 13.59
N LYS A 49 35.27 15.94 14.08
CA LYS A 49 34.43 16.52 15.13
C LYS A 49 33.00 16.75 14.63
N LEU A 50 32.84 17.29 13.42
CA LEU A 50 31.53 17.46 12.78
C LEU A 50 30.81 16.13 12.62
N ALA A 51 31.49 15.11 12.07
CA ALA A 51 30.96 13.78 11.89
C ALA A 51 30.50 13.14 13.21
N ARG A 52 31.29 13.28 14.29
CA ARG A 52 30.88 12.82 15.64
C ARG A 52 29.59 13.49 16.11
N ASN A 53 29.47 14.80 15.92
CA ASN A 53 28.30 15.54 16.34
C ASN A 53 27.05 15.13 15.54
N LEU A 54 27.22 14.90 14.23
CA LEU A 54 26.14 14.41 13.36
C LEU A 54 25.69 13.00 13.75
N VAL A 55 26.64 12.08 14.01
CA VAL A 55 26.30 10.72 14.51
C VAL A 55 25.43 10.81 15.74
N LYS A 56 25.82 11.61 16.74
CA LYS A 56 25.05 11.76 17.98
C LYS A 56 23.66 12.32 17.71
N LYS A 57 23.57 13.40 16.94
CA LYS A 57 22.30 14.02 16.56
C LYS A 57 21.36 13.01 15.91
N TYR A 58 21.86 12.24 14.93
CA TYR A 58 21.02 11.25 14.25
C TYR A 58 20.67 10.06 15.14
N LEU A 59 21.55 9.62 16.03
CA LEU A 59 21.23 8.53 16.96
C LEU A 59 20.25 8.96 18.07
N ASP A 60 20.15 10.26 18.36
CA ASP A 60 19.17 10.80 19.29
C ASP A 60 17.75 10.82 18.68
N ASP A 61 17.64 11.06 17.36
CA ASP A 61 16.38 11.20 16.63
C ASP A 61 15.93 9.91 15.90
N TYR A 62 16.86 9.04 15.50
CA TYR A 62 16.61 7.90 14.62
C TYR A 62 17.12 6.57 15.19
N ILE A 63 16.30 5.53 15.04
CA ILE A 63 16.57 4.18 15.52
C ILE A 63 17.01 3.30 14.33
N ILE A 64 18.23 2.77 14.41
CA ILE A 64 18.79 1.90 13.37
C ILE A 64 18.31 0.46 13.58
N GLU A 65 17.45 -0.03 12.69
CA GLU A 65 16.92 -1.40 12.79
C GLU A 65 17.81 -2.39 12.03
N SER A 66 18.29 -2.00 10.85
CA SER A 66 18.98 -2.86 9.89
C SER A 66 20.44 -2.44 9.62
N ILE A 67 21.22 -3.37 9.06
CA ILE A 67 22.57 -3.08 8.56
C ILE A 67 22.52 -2.09 7.38
N SER A 68 21.44 -2.15 6.59
CA SER A 68 21.21 -1.21 5.49
C SER A 68 21.12 0.22 6.03
N ASP A 69 20.27 0.45 7.02
CA ASP A 69 20.06 1.77 7.64
C ASP A 69 21.37 2.32 8.22
N LYS A 70 22.18 1.44 8.82
CA LYS A 70 23.50 1.80 9.32
C LYS A 70 24.41 2.31 8.20
N ASN A 71 24.41 1.65 7.04
CA ASN A 71 25.23 2.07 5.89
C ASN A 71 24.68 3.34 5.26
N THR A 72 23.36 3.47 5.15
CA THR A 72 22.67 4.67 4.68
C THR A 72 23.00 5.87 5.57
N LEU A 73 23.01 5.70 6.90
CA LEU A 73 23.41 6.74 7.84
C LEU A 73 24.88 7.13 7.69
N LYS A 74 25.79 6.17 7.50
CA LYS A 74 27.21 6.46 7.22
C LYS A 74 27.36 7.32 5.95
N GLN A 75 26.64 6.96 4.89
CA GLN A 75 26.64 7.71 3.63
C GLN A 75 26.05 9.12 3.82
N LEU A 76 24.96 9.25 4.57
CA LEU A 76 24.35 10.54 4.87
C LEU A 76 25.35 11.47 5.56
N ILE A 77 25.99 10.98 6.63
CA ILE A 77 26.99 11.76 7.38
C ILE A 77 28.18 12.12 6.48
N TYR A 78 28.61 11.19 5.61
CA TYR A 78 29.65 11.46 4.63
C TYR A 78 29.27 12.64 3.72
N PHE A 79 28.09 12.61 3.10
CA PHE A 79 27.66 13.69 2.23
C PHE A 79 27.51 15.03 2.95
N GLU A 80 27.03 15.04 4.20
CA GLU A 80 26.93 16.28 4.98
C GLU A 80 28.29 16.90 5.31
N VAL A 81 29.30 16.07 5.62
CA VAL A 81 30.66 16.56 5.86
C VAL A 81 31.28 17.08 4.56
N ILE A 82 31.08 16.39 3.42
CA ILE A 82 31.56 16.88 2.12
C ILE A 82 30.84 18.18 1.72
N GLN A 83 29.55 18.30 1.99
CA GLN A 83 28.80 19.54 1.77
C GLN A 83 29.40 20.70 2.57
N TYR A 84 29.71 20.47 3.84
CA TYR A 84 30.39 21.45 4.69
C TYR A 84 31.76 21.85 4.13
N ARG A 85 32.58 20.88 3.69
CA ARG A 85 33.88 21.15 3.06
C ARG A 85 33.73 22.01 1.81
N LEU A 86 32.82 21.63 0.90
CA LEU A 86 32.56 22.38 -0.32
C LEU A 86 32.10 23.81 -0.01
N GLN A 87 31.20 23.98 0.96
CA GLN A 87 30.72 25.29 1.38
C GLN A 87 31.84 26.16 1.98
N LYS A 88 32.77 25.58 2.74
CA LYS A 88 33.95 26.28 3.27
C LYS A 88 34.84 26.78 2.13
N VAL A 89 35.04 25.96 1.09
CA VAL A 89 35.83 26.32 -0.10
C VAL A 89 35.14 27.43 -0.91
N THR A 90 33.83 27.33 -1.14
CA THR A 90 33.09 28.36 -1.88
C THR A 90 33.04 29.69 -1.14
N ASN A 91 32.85 29.66 0.19
CA ASN A 91 32.86 30.87 1.01
C ASN A 91 34.24 31.54 1.03
N LYS A 92 35.32 30.74 1.06
CA LYS A 92 36.68 31.28 0.97
C LYS A 92 36.94 31.94 -0.38
N ALA A 93 36.56 31.30 -1.48
CA ALA A 93 36.69 31.88 -2.81
C ALA A 93 35.89 33.20 -2.94
N HIS A 94 34.68 33.23 -2.39
CA HIS A 94 33.84 34.43 -2.36
C HIS A 94 34.49 35.57 -1.56
N ASN A 95 34.99 35.29 -0.36
CA ASN A 95 35.67 36.28 0.49
C ASN A 95 36.95 36.83 -0.15
N GLU A 96 37.62 36.03 -0.98
CA GLU A 96 38.80 36.43 -1.75
C GLU A 96 38.44 37.14 -3.08
N ASN A 97 37.16 37.45 -3.33
CA ASN A 97 36.64 38.01 -4.58
C ASN A 97 37.02 37.19 -5.84
N LYS A 98 37.23 35.88 -5.68
CA LYS A 98 37.50 34.95 -6.78
C LYS A 98 36.18 34.38 -7.29
N SER A 99 36.08 34.23 -8.61
CA SER A 99 34.94 33.56 -9.24
C SER A 99 34.87 32.09 -8.77
N VAL A 100 33.71 31.68 -8.27
CA VAL A 100 33.46 30.30 -7.82
C VAL A 100 33.22 29.43 -9.06
N PRO A 101 34.01 28.36 -9.27
CA PRO A 101 33.78 27.46 -10.40
C PRO A 101 32.39 26.82 -10.36
N LEU A 102 31.66 26.87 -11.49
CA LEU A 102 30.32 26.28 -11.65
C LEU A 102 30.26 24.80 -11.21
N LYS A 103 31.33 24.04 -11.46
CA LYS A 103 31.44 22.63 -11.04
C LYS A 103 31.23 22.43 -9.54
N TYR A 104 31.65 23.38 -8.71
CA TYR A 104 31.44 23.29 -7.26
C TYR A 104 29.99 23.57 -6.87
N LEU A 105 29.33 24.52 -7.53
CA LEU A 105 27.89 24.78 -7.32
C LEU A 105 27.06 23.56 -7.73
N ASP A 106 27.35 22.96 -8.90
CA ASP A 106 26.68 21.74 -9.35
C ASP A 106 26.89 20.58 -8.36
N SER A 107 28.10 20.46 -7.81
CA SER A 107 28.42 19.43 -6.81
C SER A 107 27.68 19.67 -5.49
N LEU A 108 27.54 20.93 -5.05
CA LEU A 108 26.77 21.31 -3.87
C LEU A 108 25.28 20.97 -4.05
N HIS A 109 24.70 21.23 -5.22
CA HIS A 109 23.31 20.89 -5.52
C HIS A 109 23.10 19.37 -5.56
N LYS A 110 24.00 18.63 -6.23
CA LYS A 110 23.95 17.16 -6.28
C LYS A 110 24.04 16.53 -4.90
N ASN A 111 24.99 16.98 -4.08
CA ASN A 111 25.14 16.50 -2.71
C ASN A 111 23.92 16.85 -1.85
N SER A 112 23.35 18.05 -2.00
CA SER A 112 22.12 18.45 -1.29
C SER A 112 20.96 17.52 -1.63
N ASN A 113 20.78 17.18 -2.91
CA ASN A 113 19.72 16.26 -3.34
C ASN A 113 19.93 14.83 -2.79
N GLN A 114 21.19 14.36 -2.76
CA GLN A 114 21.53 13.07 -2.17
C GLN A 114 21.31 13.04 -0.65
N ILE A 115 21.59 14.14 0.05
CA ILE A 115 21.29 14.27 1.49
C ILE A 115 19.78 14.17 1.73
N ILE A 116 18.97 14.85 0.90
CA ILE A 116 17.51 14.80 1.01
C ILE A 116 17.01 13.37 0.78
N SER A 117 17.42 12.73 -0.31
CA SER A 117 16.96 11.36 -0.62
C SER A 117 17.38 10.33 0.43
N LEU A 118 18.56 10.47 1.03
CA LEU A 118 19.01 9.61 2.12
C LEU A 118 18.22 9.86 3.41
N LYS A 119 17.84 11.12 3.70
CA LYS A 119 16.97 11.45 4.84
C LYS A 119 15.56 10.90 4.67
N GLU A 120 15.02 10.95 3.46
CA GLU A 120 13.73 10.34 3.09
C GLU A 120 13.81 8.81 3.22
N THR A 121 14.89 8.18 2.74
CA THR A 121 15.09 6.73 2.83
C THR A 121 15.19 6.25 4.29
N LEU A 122 15.79 7.07 5.17
CA LEU A 122 15.84 6.83 6.62
C LEU A 122 14.55 7.25 7.33
N GLY A 123 13.58 7.84 6.64
CA GLY A 123 12.33 8.30 7.23
C GLY A 123 12.44 9.44 8.23
N ILE A 124 13.56 10.18 8.23
CA ILE A 124 13.80 11.32 9.13
C ILE A 124 12.90 12.52 8.77
N THR A 125 12.45 12.62 7.52
CA THR A 125 11.65 13.75 7.00
C THR A 125 10.14 13.48 6.92
N HIS A 126 9.64 12.32 7.36
CA HIS A 126 8.26 11.88 7.11
C HIS A 126 7.15 12.63 7.87
N ASP A 127 7.46 13.58 8.75
CA ASP A 127 6.43 14.40 9.43
C ASP A 127 5.59 15.25 8.45
N LYS A 128 6.01 15.41 7.19
CA LYS A 128 5.25 16.15 6.16
C LYS A 128 4.47 15.25 5.17
N ASP A 129 4.87 14.00 4.97
CA ASP A 129 4.24 13.11 3.97
C ASP A 129 2.96 12.44 4.47
N ALA A 130 2.80 12.33 5.80
CA ALA A 130 1.58 11.76 6.40
C ALA A 130 0.28 12.50 6.01
N LYS A 131 0.38 13.75 5.53
CA LYS A 131 -0.78 14.51 5.05
C LYS A 131 -1.05 14.37 3.55
N GLN A 132 -0.06 14.03 2.73
CA GLN A 132 -0.21 14.04 1.27
C GLN A 132 -0.68 12.70 0.68
N ASP A 133 -0.43 11.58 1.34
CA ASP A 133 -0.71 10.24 0.78
C ASP A 133 -2.13 9.69 1.05
N SER A 134 -2.94 10.45 1.80
CA SER A 134 -4.35 10.13 2.06
C SER A 134 -5.20 10.13 0.78
N TYR A 135 -4.85 10.99 -0.19
CA TYR A 135 -5.56 11.06 -1.46
C TYR A 135 -5.14 9.94 -2.43
N GLY A 136 -3.87 9.57 -2.47
CA GLY A 136 -3.36 8.45 -3.27
C GLY A 136 -3.94 7.11 -2.82
N SER A 137 -3.91 6.85 -1.51
CA SER A 137 -4.53 5.67 -0.91
C SER A 137 -6.04 5.60 -1.16
N PHE A 138 -6.76 6.75 -1.13
CA PHE A 138 -8.17 6.81 -1.50
C PHE A 138 -8.41 6.45 -2.97
N GLN A 139 -7.61 6.97 -3.90
CA GLN A 139 -7.70 6.64 -5.32
C GLN A 139 -7.47 5.14 -5.59
N ASP A 140 -6.52 4.53 -4.87
CA ASP A 140 -6.25 3.09 -5.01
C ASP A 140 -7.38 2.23 -4.45
N ILE A 141 -8.00 2.65 -3.35
CA ILE A 141 -9.23 2.03 -2.83
C ILE A 141 -10.36 2.14 -3.86
N MET A 142 -10.56 3.31 -4.48
CA MET A 142 -11.57 3.49 -5.53
C MET A 142 -11.33 2.56 -6.73
N LYS A 143 -10.07 2.41 -7.18
CA LYS A 143 -9.72 1.48 -8.27
C LYS A 143 -9.98 0.03 -7.88
N LYS A 144 -9.56 -0.40 -6.69
CA LYS A 144 -9.82 -1.75 -6.16
C LYS A 144 -11.31 -2.02 -6.04
N PHE A 145 -12.08 -1.05 -5.55
CA PHE A 145 -13.54 -1.16 -5.45
C PHE A 145 -14.21 -1.26 -6.82
N ALA A 146 -13.74 -0.52 -7.83
CA ALA A 146 -14.24 -0.62 -9.19
C ALA A 146 -13.98 -2.00 -9.82
N ILE A 147 -12.79 -2.58 -9.60
CA ILE A 147 -12.45 -3.94 -10.05
C ILE A 147 -13.32 -4.97 -9.32
N HIS A 148 -13.41 -4.88 -8.00
CA HIS A 148 -14.26 -5.75 -7.19
C HIS A 148 -15.73 -5.68 -7.64
N ARG A 149 -16.22 -4.48 -7.99
CA ARG A 149 -17.57 -4.28 -8.54
C ARG A 149 -17.82 -5.02 -9.86
N LYS A 150 -16.83 -5.07 -10.75
CA LYS A 150 -16.96 -5.78 -12.02
C LYS A 150 -16.94 -7.30 -11.83
N ASN A 151 -16.11 -7.78 -10.91
CA ASN A 151 -15.88 -9.22 -10.75
C ASN A 151 -16.89 -9.90 -9.82
N ASN A 152 -17.49 -9.16 -8.88
CA ASN A 152 -18.37 -9.70 -7.84
C ASN A 152 -19.80 -9.15 -7.99
N ILE A 153 -20.39 -9.40 -9.16
CA ILE A 153 -21.79 -9.04 -9.44
C ILE A 153 -22.74 -9.94 -8.62
N ALA A 154 -22.38 -11.22 -8.43
CA ALA A 154 -23.18 -12.21 -7.70
C ALA A 154 -23.33 -11.88 -6.20
N ASP A 155 -22.33 -11.25 -5.58
CA ASP A 155 -22.33 -10.84 -4.16
C ASP A 155 -23.42 -9.79 -3.83
N ARG A 156 -24.11 -9.27 -4.84
CA ARG A 156 -25.12 -8.20 -4.74
C ARG A 156 -26.54 -8.74 -4.88
N THR A 157 -26.69 -10.03 -4.60
CA THR A 157 -27.98 -10.71 -4.63
C THR A 157 -28.46 -11.01 -3.22
N ARG A 158 -29.76 -10.82 -2.97
CA ARG A 158 -30.44 -11.25 -1.73
C ARG A 158 -31.69 -12.04 -2.11
N LEU A 159 -32.06 -12.99 -1.25
CA LEU A 159 -33.34 -13.69 -1.36
C LEU A 159 -34.44 -12.81 -0.79
N CYS A 160 -35.52 -12.62 -1.54
CA CYS A 160 -36.75 -12.00 -1.03
C CYS A 160 -37.31 -12.89 0.10
N PRO A 161 -37.57 -12.34 1.31
CA PRO A 161 -38.07 -13.13 2.43
C PRO A 161 -39.49 -13.67 2.21
N TYR A 162 -40.27 -13.05 1.32
CA TYR A 162 -41.68 -13.42 1.10
C TYR A 162 -41.87 -14.42 -0.04
N CYS A 163 -41.25 -14.19 -1.20
CA CYS A 163 -41.44 -15.06 -2.39
C CYS A 163 -40.23 -15.96 -2.70
N GLY A 164 -39.09 -15.76 -2.02
CA GLY A 164 -37.87 -16.55 -2.24
C GLY A 164 -37.16 -16.30 -3.58
N GLU A 165 -37.57 -15.29 -4.35
CA GLU A 165 -36.88 -14.87 -5.57
C GLU A 165 -35.55 -14.16 -5.26
N MET A 166 -34.53 -14.38 -6.09
CA MET A 166 -33.28 -13.61 -6.01
C MET A 166 -33.45 -12.20 -6.59
N ILE A 167 -33.21 -11.21 -5.74
CA ILE A 167 -33.19 -9.79 -6.06
C ILE A 167 -31.75 -9.38 -6.32
N HIS A 168 -31.49 -8.75 -7.46
CA HIS A 168 -30.20 -8.14 -7.77
C HIS A 168 -30.29 -6.63 -7.54
N PHE A 169 -29.42 -6.10 -6.68
CA PHE A 169 -29.35 -4.66 -6.43
C PHE A 169 -28.49 -3.96 -7.48
N ILE A 170 -29.13 -3.13 -8.31
CA ILE A 170 -28.43 -2.21 -9.20
C ILE A 170 -28.11 -0.94 -8.41
N MET A 171 -26.84 -0.74 -8.06
CA MET A 171 -26.42 0.48 -7.35
C MET A 171 -26.39 1.68 -8.30
N ASN A 172 -27.46 2.48 -8.28
CA ASN A 172 -27.40 3.92 -8.54
C ASN A 172 -27.25 4.62 -7.18
N MET A 173 -26.32 5.58 -7.08
CA MET A 173 -25.92 6.19 -5.79
C MET A 173 -27.07 6.88 -5.05
N ASP A 174 -28.16 7.21 -5.76
CA ASP A 174 -29.30 7.96 -5.19
C ASP A 174 -30.58 7.13 -5.02
N LYS A 175 -30.76 6.02 -5.73
CA LYS A 175 -31.97 5.17 -5.68
C LYS A 175 -31.63 3.71 -6.00
N TYR A 176 -31.97 2.79 -5.10
CA TYR A 176 -31.85 1.35 -5.36
C TYR A 176 -33.06 0.85 -6.14
N ASP A 177 -32.89 0.58 -7.44
CA ASP A 177 -33.92 -0.10 -8.22
C ASP A 177 -33.74 -1.62 -8.10
N ALA A 178 -34.67 -2.27 -7.41
CA ALA A 178 -34.73 -3.73 -7.34
C ALA A 178 -35.25 -4.27 -8.67
N LYS A 179 -34.43 -5.06 -9.37
CA LYS A 179 -34.87 -5.84 -10.53
C LYS A 179 -34.76 -7.33 -10.23
N LYS A 180 -35.74 -8.11 -10.70
CA LYS A 180 -35.64 -9.57 -10.70
C LYS A 180 -34.44 -9.97 -11.55
N HIS A 181 -33.66 -10.93 -11.07
CA HIS A 181 -32.46 -11.35 -11.80
C HIS A 181 -32.85 -11.99 -13.15
N PRO A 182 -32.25 -11.58 -14.29
CA PRO A 182 -32.69 -12.01 -15.62
C PRO A 182 -32.54 -13.52 -15.87
N PHE A 183 -31.60 -14.17 -15.18
CA PHE A 183 -31.30 -15.60 -15.28
C PHE A 183 -31.80 -16.45 -14.11
N PHE A 184 -32.60 -15.91 -13.19
CA PHE A 184 -33.17 -16.72 -12.11
C PHE A 184 -34.67 -16.54 -12.04
N GLN A 185 -35.36 -17.67 -11.92
CA GLN A 185 -36.79 -17.72 -11.64
C GLN A 185 -36.96 -18.37 -10.27
N GLY A 186 -37.24 -17.56 -9.24
CA GLY A 186 -37.16 -18.02 -7.86
C GLY A 186 -35.71 -18.23 -7.42
N ARG A 187 -35.40 -19.48 -7.04
CA ARG A 187 -34.05 -19.94 -6.61
C ARG A 187 -33.29 -20.73 -7.67
N PHE A 188 -33.88 -20.92 -8.84
CA PHE A 188 -33.33 -21.79 -9.88
C PHE A 188 -32.71 -20.95 -10.99
N LEU A 189 -31.49 -21.31 -11.38
CA LEU A 189 -30.84 -20.75 -12.57
C LEU A 189 -31.64 -21.19 -13.79
N THR A 190 -32.24 -20.25 -14.50
CA THR A 190 -33.03 -20.51 -15.72
C THR A 190 -32.66 -19.51 -16.81
N ASN A 191 -32.67 -19.97 -18.06
CA ASN A 191 -32.50 -19.08 -19.20
C ASN A 191 -33.63 -19.32 -20.20
N LYS A 192 -34.53 -18.34 -20.33
CA LYS A 192 -35.71 -18.42 -21.21
C LYS A 192 -35.34 -18.73 -22.66
N LEU A 193 -34.20 -18.22 -23.13
CA LEU A 193 -33.74 -18.47 -24.49
C LEU A 193 -33.37 -19.95 -24.69
N PHE A 194 -32.62 -20.54 -23.75
CA PHE A 194 -32.26 -21.95 -23.84
C PHE A 194 -33.47 -22.87 -23.72
N ILE A 195 -34.43 -22.55 -22.85
CA ILE A 195 -35.70 -23.31 -22.75
C ILE A 195 -36.43 -23.28 -24.10
N LYS A 196 -36.52 -22.12 -24.74
CA LYS A 196 -37.15 -21.96 -26.07
C LYS A 196 -36.41 -22.78 -27.13
N LEU A 197 -35.08 -22.64 -27.22
CA LEU A 197 -34.26 -23.38 -28.19
C LEU A 197 -34.36 -24.90 -27.99
N TYR A 198 -34.43 -25.37 -26.74
CA TYR A 198 -34.62 -26.77 -26.42
C TYR A 198 -36.02 -27.27 -26.83
N LYS A 199 -37.08 -26.51 -26.54
CA LYS A 199 -38.46 -26.83 -26.99
C LYS A 199 -38.58 -26.86 -28.52
N GLU A 200 -37.85 -25.99 -29.22
CA GLU A 200 -37.72 -25.97 -30.69
C GLU A 200 -36.79 -27.08 -31.23
N LYS A 201 -36.21 -27.94 -30.37
CA LYS A 201 -35.25 -29.01 -30.72
C LYS A 201 -34.00 -28.51 -31.45
N ARG A 202 -33.62 -27.24 -31.26
CA ARG A 202 -32.43 -26.62 -31.88
C ARG A 202 -31.14 -26.90 -31.13
N ILE A 203 -31.25 -27.25 -29.86
CA ILE A 203 -30.13 -27.65 -29.00
C ILE A 203 -30.47 -28.96 -28.30
N THR A 204 -29.46 -29.76 -28.04
CA THR A 204 -29.56 -30.99 -27.24
C THR A 204 -29.57 -30.67 -25.75
N LYS A 205 -30.05 -31.63 -24.95
CA LYS A 205 -30.03 -31.52 -23.49
C LYS A 205 -28.62 -31.30 -22.93
N LYS A 206 -27.62 -31.95 -23.53
CA LYS A 206 -26.21 -31.82 -23.15
C LYS A 206 -25.66 -30.42 -23.43
N GLU A 207 -25.98 -29.85 -24.60
CA GLU A 207 -25.59 -28.47 -24.94
C GLU A 207 -26.26 -27.44 -24.02
N PHE A 208 -27.50 -27.69 -23.61
CA PHE A 208 -28.20 -26.87 -22.62
C PHE A 208 -27.50 -26.95 -21.25
N ALA A 209 -27.17 -28.16 -20.78
CA ALA A 209 -26.45 -28.37 -19.53
C ALA A 209 -25.08 -27.67 -19.51
N VAL A 210 -24.31 -27.80 -20.61
CA VAL A 210 -23.01 -27.13 -20.79
C VAL A 210 -23.16 -25.61 -20.82
N GLY A 211 -24.16 -25.08 -21.53
CA GLY A 211 -24.39 -23.63 -21.63
C GLY A 211 -24.78 -22.96 -20.32
N LEU A 212 -25.29 -23.72 -19.35
CA LEU A 212 -25.59 -23.25 -17.99
C LEU A 212 -24.60 -23.73 -16.93
N GLU A 213 -23.58 -24.50 -17.30
CA GLU A 213 -22.61 -25.13 -16.39
C GLU A 213 -23.28 -25.98 -15.28
N VAL A 214 -24.32 -26.74 -15.63
CA VAL A 214 -25.09 -27.61 -14.72
C VAL A 214 -25.13 -29.05 -15.20
N SER A 215 -25.59 -29.97 -14.34
CA SER A 215 -25.81 -31.36 -14.73
C SER A 215 -27.03 -31.52 -15.64
N GLU A 216 -27.03 -32.56 -16.47
CA GLU A 216 -28.19 -32.92 -17.31
C GLU A 216 -29.45 -33.21 -16.46
N ASP A 217 -29.30 -33.81 -15.28
CA ASP A 217 -30.41 -34.07 -14.35
C ASP A 217 -31.08 -32.79 -13.85
N TYR A 218 -30.29 -31.73 -13.64
CA TYR A 218 -30.81 -30.42 -13.26
C TYR A 218 -31.68 -29.82 -14.38
N ILE A 219 -31.33 -30.06 -15.65
CA ILE A 219 -32.14 -29.64 -16.80
C ILE A 219 -33.49 -30.37 -16.81
N ASP A 220 -33.53 -31.67 -16.54
CA ASP A 220 -34.80 -32.41 -16.45
C ASP A 220 -35.70 -31.89 -15.33
N PHE A 221 -35.10 -31.63 -14.16
CA PHE A 221 -35.80 -31.01 -13.05
C PHE A 221 -36.36 -29.63 -13.42
N LEU A 222 -35.57 -28.82 -14.12
CA LEU A 222 -35.95 -27.48 -14.55
C LEU A 222 -37.11 -27.51 -15.55
N LEU A 223 -37.06 -28.40 -16.56
CA LEU A 223 -38.13 -28.56 -17.55
C LEU A 223 -39.45 -28.98 -16.90
N LYS A 224 -39.41 -30.01 -16.03
CA LYS A 224 -40.59 -30.47 -15.27
C LYS A 224 -41.22 -29.37 -14.44
N ARG A 225 -40.40 -28.47 -13.89
CA ARG A 225 -40.88 -27.36 -13.05
C ARG A 225 -41.47 -26.22 -13.87
N VAL A 226 -40.86 -25.90 -15.01
CA VAL A 226 -41.35 -24.86 -15.92
C VAL A 226 -42.72 -25.26 -16.48
N ASP A 227 -42.91 -26.52 -16.90
CA ASP A 227 -44.19 -26.97 -17.45
C ASP A 227 -45.32 -26.89 -16.41
N ARG A 228 -45.07 -27.25 -15.13
CA ARG A 228 -46.05 -27.07 -14.03
C ARG A 228 -46.48 -25.60 -13.80
N GLN A 229 -45.62 -24.63 -14.11
CA GLN A 229 -45.97 -23.22 -13.96
C GLN A 229 -46.88 -22.69 -15.07
N TYR A 230 -46.86 -23.30 -16.25
CA TYR A 230 -47.77 -22.95 -17.35
C TYR A 230 -49.16 -23.58 -17.15
N ASP A 231 -49.22 -24.81 -16.62
CA ASP A 231 -50.50 -25.48 -16.32
C ASP A 231 -51.32 -24.79 -15.20
N SER A 232 -50.68 -23.93 -14.39
CA SER A 232 -51.30 -23.20 -13.28
C SER A 232 -51.70 -21.76 -13.61
N SER A 233 -51.40 -21.28 -14.82
CA SER A 233 -51.81 -19.95 -15.30
C SER A 233 -53.05 -19.94 -16.20
N ASP A 234 -53.56 -21.11 -16.57
CA ASP A 234 -54.76 -21.30 -17.42
C ASP A 234 -56.01 -21.77 -16.63
N ASN A 235 -55.96 -21.75 -15.29
CA ASN A 235 -57.10 -21.89 -14.38
C ASN A 235 -57.22 -20.64 -13.50
#